data_AF-A0A401M1L5-F1
#
_entry.id   AF-A0A401M1L5-F1
#
_cell.length_a   1.000
_cell.length_b   1.000
_cell.length_c   1.000
_cell.angle_alpha   90.00
_cell.angle_beta   90.00
_cell.angle_gamma   90.00
#
_symmetry.space_group_name_H-M   'P 1'
#
loop_
_entity.id
_entity.type
_entity.pdbx_description
1 polymer ?
#
loop_
_entity_poly.entity_id
_entity_poly.type
_entity_poly.pdbx_seq_one_letter_code
_entity_poly.pdbx_strand_id
1 'polypeptide(L)'
;MGVVKGKHDSYEFLNNMMVSLMNVDASLSYPYLEMELHMSARDISAVKNGHNVCIYQYVRVINCIMDDIHLIILMKVLQKELRIALATHSDLVIGVVPHKNNGNCQPEEWKVVMYWDGAKV
;
A
#
# COMPACT_ATOMS: atom_id res chain seq x y z
N MET A 1 24.91 -11.98 -23.98
CA MET A 1 24.11 -10.73 -23.93
C MET A 1 22.98 -10.95 -22.95
N GLY A 2 23.01 -10.28 -21.80
CA GLY A 2 21.94 -10.39 -20.80
C GLY A 2 20.68 -9.74 -21.37
N VAL A 3 19.59 -10.50 -21.41
CA VAL A 3 18.27 -9.99 -21.79
C VAL A 3 17.92 -8.90 -20.79
N VAL A 4 17.79 -7.66 -21.29
CA VAL A 4 17.24 -6.56 -20.49
C VAL A 4 15.79 -6.95 -20.21
N LYS A 5 15.51 -7.47 -19.01
CA LYS A 5 14.15 -7.68 -18.50
C LYS A 5 13.44 -6.33 -18.65
N GLY A 6 12.45 -6.31 -19.54
CA GLY A 6 11.70 -5.10 -19.83
C GLY A 6 11.04 -4.55 -18.56
N LYS A 7 10.66 -3.27 -18.60
CA LYS A 7 9.89 -2.54 -17.57
C LYS A 7 8.58 -3.22 -17.11
N HIS A 8 8.29 -4.42 -17.60
CA HIS A 8 7.12 -5.22 -17.25
C HIS A 8 7.26 -5.87 -15.87
N ASP A 9 8.48 -6.21 -15.44
CA ASP A 9 8.75 -6.83 -14.13
C ASP A 9 8.92 -5.80 -12.99
N SER A 10 9.05 -4.51 -13.29
CA SER A 10 9.44 -3.51 -12.28
C SER A 10 8.33 -3.14 -11.30
N TYR A 11 7.07 -3.49 -11.58
CA TYR A 11 5.91 -3.07 -10.79
C TYR A 11 4.91 -4.18 -10.48
N GLU A 12 5.30 -5.45 -10.68
CA GLU A 12 4.46 -6.61 -10.35
C GLU A 12 4.01 -6.59 -8.88
N PHE A 13 4.88 -6.13 -7.97
CA PHE A 13 4.52 -5.98 -6.56
C PHE A 13 3.42 -4.93 -6.34
N LEU A 14 3.49 -3.77 -7.02
CA LEU A 14 2.49 -2.71 -6.88
C LEU A 14 1.14 -3.20 -7.39
N ASN A 15 1.17 -3.92 -8.52
CA ASN A 15 0.00 -4.58 -9.06
C ASN A 15 -0.61 -5.56 -8.04
N ASN A 16 0.16 -6.51 -7.51
CA ASN A 16 -0.35 -7.51 -6.57
C ASN A 16 -0.91 -6.87 -5.28
N MET A 17 -0.27 -5.81 -4.78
CA MET A 17 -0.75 -5.05 -3.63
C MET A 17 -2.09 -4.38 -3.94
N MET A 18 -2.22 -3.78 -5.11
CA MET A 18 -3.42 -3.10 -5.57
C MET A 18 -4.62 -4.02 -5.72
N VAL A 19 -4.44 -5.16 -6.39
CA VAL A 19 -5.47 -6.19 -6.52
C VAL A 19 -5.90 -6.70 -5.14
N SER A 20 -4.94 -6.93 -4.24
CA SER A 20 -5.22 -7.38 -2.87
C SER A 20 -6.06 -6.34 -2.11
N LEU A 21 -5.64 -5.07 -2.11
CA LEU A 21 -6.35 -3.99 -1.41
C LEU A 21 -7.76 -3.77 -1.95
N MET A 22 -7.96 -3.77 -3.27
CA MET A 22 -9.29 -3.59 -3.88
C MET A 22 -10.23 -4.80 -3.70
N ASN A 23 -9.70 -5.96 -3.32
CA ASN A 23 -10.49 -7.16 -3.04
C ASN A 23 -10.83 -7.31 -1.55
N VAL A 24 -10.15 -6.57 -0.66
CA VAL A 24 -10.39 -6.63 0.79
C VAL A 24 -11.69 -5.94 1.17
N ASP A 25 -12.07 -4.86 0.47
CA ASP A 25 -13.28 -4.09 0.81
C ASP A 25 -14.27 -4.01 -0.37
N ALA A 26 -15.51 -4.40 -0.09
CA ALA A 26 -16.62 -4.33 -1.03
C ALA A 26 -17.13 -2.89 -1.24
N SER A 27 -16.78 -1.95 -0.35
CA SER A 27 -17.06 -0.51 -0.47
C SER A 27 -16.39 0.09 -1.72
N LEU A 28 -15.25 -0.47 -2.14
CA LEU A 28 -14.40 -0.05 -3.27
C LEU A 28 -15.00 -0.45 -4.62
N SER A 29 -16.25 -0.05 -4.82
CA SER A 29 -17.03 -0.24 -6.04
C SER A 29 -16.53 0.67 -7.17
N TYR A 30 -16.84 0.29 -8.42
CA TYR A 30 -16.49 1.10 -9.58
C TYR A 30 -17.03 2.54 -9.48
N PRO A 31 -18.32 2.80 -9.15
CA PRO A 31 -18.83 4.17 -9.04
C PRO A 31 -18.12 5.03 -8.00
N TYR A 32 -17.76 4.43 -6.85
CA TYR A 32 -17.00 5.12 -5.80
C TYR A 32 -15.60 5.54 -6.31
N LEU A 33 -14.87 4.60 -6.92
CA LEU A 33 -13.53 4.85 -7.44
C LEU A 33 -13.53 5.83 -8.62
N GLU A 34 -14.55 5.81 -9.49
CA GLU A 34 -14.70 6.80 -10.56
C GLU A 34 -14.87 8.22 -10.01
N MET A 35 -15.69 8.35 -8.95
CA MET A 35 -15.93 9.63 -8.28
C MET A 35 -14.66 10.15 -7.60
N GLU A 36 -14.02 9.34 -6.77
CA GLU A 36 -12.84 9.75 -5.97
C GLU A 36 -11.58 9.96 -6.82
N LEU A 37 -11.38 9.10 -7.83
CA LEU A 37 -10.14 9.10 -8.61
C LEU A 37 -10.29 9.83 -9.94
N HIS A 38 -11.49 10.27 -10.32
CA HIS A 38 -11.74 10.91 -11.62
C HIS A 38 -11.15 10.09 -12.78
N MET A 39 -11.25 8.77 -12.69
CA MET A 39 -10.81 7.81 -13.69
C MET A 39 -12.02 7.18 -14.37
N SER A 40 -11.85 6.66 -15.59
CA SER A 40 -12.91 5.91 -16.25
C SER A 40 -13.02 4.49 -15.68
N ALA A 41 -14.20 3.86 -15.77
CA ALA A 41 -14.39 2.45 -15.43
C ALA A 41 -13.42 1.52 -16.16
N ARG A 42 -13.02 1.89 -17.39
CA ARG A 42 -12.02 1.13 -18.16
C ARG A 42 -10.65 1.18 -17.47
N ASP A 43 -10.22 2.35 -17.04
CA ASP A 43 -8.92 2.53 -16.36
C ASP A 43 -8.93 1.87 -14.99
N ILE A 44 -10.03 2.00 -14.24
CA ILE A 44 -10.21 1.29 -12.95
C ILE A 44 -10.19 -0.22 -13.16
N SER A 45 -10.83 -0.74 -14.19
CA SER A 45 -10.77 -2.16 -14.54
C SER A 45 -9.35 -2.59 -14.90
N ALA A 46 -8.63 -1.77 -15.66
CA ALA A 46 -7.23 -2.04 -15.97
C ALA A 46 -6.37 -2.10 -14.70
N VAL A 47 -6.60 -1.19 -13.75
CA VAL A 47 -5.94 -1.16 -12.43
C VAL A 47 -6.31 -2.40 -11.59
N LYS A 48 -7.60 -2.77 -11.52
CA LYS A 48 -8.12 -3.95 -10.78
C LYS A 48 -7.62 -5.28 -11.33
N ASN A 49 -7.28 -5.32 -12.61
CA ASN A 49 -6.71 -6.50 -13.27
C ASN A 49 -5.20 -6.42 -13.40
N GLY A 50 -4.57 -5.36 -12.90
CA GLY A 50 -3.14 -5.27 -12.83
C GLY A 50 -2.40 -4.94 -14.12
N HIS A 51 -3.10 -4.34 -15.07
CA HIS A 51 -2.48 -3.87 -16.30
C HIS A 51 -1.58 -2.66 -16.04
N ASN A 52 -0.55 -2.46 -16.87
CA ASN A 52 0.47 -1.44 -16.71
C ASN A 52 -0.06 0.00 -16.95
N VAL A 53 -0.78 0.54 -15.96
CA VAL A 53 -1.19 1.95 -15.87
C VAL A 53 -0.07 2.80 -15.26
N CYS A 54 -0.16 4.12 -15.50
CA CYS A 54 0.78 5.09 -14.94
C CYS A 54 0.90 4.94 -13.42
N ILE A 55 2.14 4.91 -12.89
CA ILE A 55 2.44 4.76 -11.46
C ILE A 55 1.67 5.73 -10.56
N TYR A 56 1.38 6.93 -11.08
CA TYR A 56 0.58 7.93 -10.40
C TYR A 56 -0.83 7.43 -10.07
N GLN A 57 -1.47 6.66 -10.95
CA GLN A 57 -2.80 6.11 -10.70
C GLN A 57 -2.77 5.02 -9.62
N TYR A 58 -1.72 4.20 -9.58
CA TYR A 58 -1.51 3.26 -8.48
C TYR A 58 -1.39 3.98 -7.14
N VAL A 59 -0.57 5.04 -7.07
CA VAL A 59 -0.42 5.84 -5.84
C VAL A 59 -1.75 6.44 -5.39
N ARG A 60 -2.55 6.97 -6.32
CA ARG A 60 -3.86 7.57 -5.99
C ARG A 60 -4.85 6.55 -5.43
N VAL A 61 -4.92 5.36 -6.03
CA VAL A 61 -5.81 4.31 -5.56
C VAL A 61 -5.36 3.80 -4.20
N ILE A 62 -4.05 3.57 -3.99
CA ILE A 62 -3.51 3.16 -2.69
C ILE A 62 -3.89 4.18 -1.61
N ASN A 63 -3.68 5.47 -1.88
CA ASN A 63 -4.04 6.52 -0.93
C ASN A 63 -5.54 6.52 -0.62
N CYS A 64 -6.41 6.42 -1.64
CA CYS A 64 -7.86 6.36 -1.46
C CYS A 64 -8.28 5.15 -0.61
N ILE A 65 -7.73 3.97 -0.88
CA ILE A 65 -8.05 2.77 -0.09
C ILE A 65 -7.56 2.93 1.34
N MET A 66 -6.35 3.44 1.53
CA MET A 66 -5.80 3.67 2.87
C MET A 66 -6.64 4.67 3.69
N ASP A 67 -7.13 5.73 3.04
CA ASP A 67 -8.02 6.71 3.67
C ASP A 67 -9.35 6.05 4.08
N ASP A 68 -9.94 5.20 3.22
CA ASP A 68 -11.20 4.48 3.49
C ASP A 68 -11.06 3.46 4.62
N ILE A 69 -9.98 2.68 4.64
CA ILE A 69 -9.74 1.67 5.70
C ILE A 69 -9.05 2.23 6.95
N HIS A 70 -8.90 3.56 7.05
CA HIS A 70 -8.36 4.23 8.23
C HIS A 70 -6.94 3.78 8.60
N LEU A 71 -6.10 3.63 7.58
CA LEU A 71 -4.74 3.13 7.70
C LEU A 71 -3.73 4.27 7.51
N ILE A 72 -3.01 4.60 8.58
CA ILE A 72 -2.03 5.68 8.59
C ILE A 72 -0.62 5.13 8.41
N ILE A 73 0.06 5.56 7.35
CA ILE A 73 1.51 5.36 7.18
C ILE A 73 2.27 6.54 7.81
N LEU A 74 3.14 6.23 8.76
CA LEU A 74 4.09 7.19 9.34
C LEU A 74 5.27 7.38 8.39
N MET A 75 5.04 8.08 7.27
CA MET A 75 5.99 8.20 6.16
C MET A 75 7.38 8.71 6.60
N LYS A 76 7.43 9.64 7.56
CA LYS A 76 8.70 10.14 8.11
C LYS A 76 9.49 9.06 8.86
N VAL A 77 8.80 8.19 9.59
CA VAL A 77 9.43 7.08 10.32
C VAL A 77 9.89 6.02 9.31
N LEU A 78 9.03 5.62 8.37
CA LEU A 78 9.37 4.67 7.32
C LEU A 78 10.59 5.14 6.51
N GLN A 79 10.62 6.41 6.09
CA GLN A 79 11.74 6.97 5.34
C GLN A 79 13.04 6.97 6.16
N LYS A 80 12.96 7.24 7.46
CA LYS A 80 14.12 7.20 8.35
C LYS A 80 14.68 5.78 8.45
N GLU A 81 13.84 4.80 8.74
CA GLU A 81 14.25 3.40 8.89
C GLU A 81 14.80 2.82 7.57
N LEU A 82 14.20 3.17 6.42
CA LEU A 82 14.73 2.82 5.10
C LEU A 82 16.14 3.39 4.85
N ARG A 83 16.39 4.66 5.20
CA ARG A 83 17.72 5.25 5.06
C ARG A 83 18.75 4.55 5.94
N ILE A 84 18.37 4.15 7.16
CA ILE A 84 19.23 3.41 8.07
C ILE A 84 19.58 2.05 7.44
N ALA A 85 18.57 1.28 7.04
CA ALA A 85 18.75 -0.03 6.41
C ALA A 85 19.69 0.02 5.19
N LEU A 86 19.51 1.02 4.33
CA LEU A 86 20.38 1.24 3.17
C LEU A 86 21.82 1.59 3.58
N ALA A 87 22.01 2.48 4.56
CA ALA A 87 23.33 2.88 5.03
C ALA A 87 24.08 1.72 5.70
N THR A 88 23.37 0.84 6.40
CA THR A 88 23.93 -0.30 7.14
C THR A 88 23.99 -1.59 6.33
N HIS A 89 23.53 -1.57 5.07
CA HIS A 89 23.41 -2.77 4.23
C HIS A 89 22.61 -3.89 4.93
N SER A 90 21.52 -3.51 5.57
CA SER A 90 20.65 -4.41 6.33
C SER A 90 19.26 -4.49 5.70
N ASP A 91 18.53 -5.56 6.00
CA ASP A 91 17.14 -5.71 5.57
C ASP A 91 16.19 -4.96 6.50
N LEU A 92 15.21 -4.25 5.92
CA LEU A 92 14.06 -3.72 6.66
C LEU A 92 12.96 -4.78 6.70
N VAL A 93 12.71 -5.36 7.87
CA VAL A 93 11.64 -6.34 8.08
C VAL A 93 10.38 -5.64 8.58
N ILE A 94 9.24 -5.96 7.97
CA ILE A 94 7.92 -5.47 8.40
C ILE A 94 7.15 -6.66 8.99
N GLY A 95 6.63 -6.49 10.21
CA GLY A 95 5.74 -7.46 10.86
C GLY A 95 4.44 -6.82 11.31
N VAL A 96 3.43 -7.67 11.54
CA VAL A 96 2.08 -7.26 11.95
C VAL A 96 1.88 -7.57 13.43
N VAL A 97 1.43 -6.58 14.19
CA VAL A 97 1.05 -6.74 15.60
C VAL A 97 -0.47 -6.59 15.70
N PRO A 98 -1.20 -7.56 16.27
CA PRO A 98 -2.66 -7.47 16.38
C PRO A 98 -3.07 -6.34 17.31
N HIS A 99 -4.11 -5.60 16.91
CA HIS A 99 -4.73 -4.57 17.73
C HIS A 99 -5.46 -5.26 18.91
N LYS A 100 -4.93 -5.18 20.13
CA LYS A 100 -5.58 -5.71 21.34
C LYS A 100 -6.03 -4.56 22.23
N ASN A 101 -7.24 -4.66 22.77
CA ASN A 101 -7.82 -3.65 23.68
C ASN A 101 -7.04 -3.47 25.00
N ASN A 102 -6.20 -4.43 25.39
CA ASN A 102 -5.42 -4.39 26.64
C ASN A 102 -3.92 -4.55 26.37
N GLY A 103 -3.19 -3.43 26.42
CA GLY A 103 -1.72 -3.38 26.51
C GLY A 103 -0.96 -3.31 25.19
N ASN A 104 0.25 -2.73 25.26
CA ASN A 104 1.15 -2.61 24.11
C ASN A 104 1.84 -3.97 23.86
N CYS A 105 1.51 -4.62 22.74
CA CYS A 105 2.13 -5.89 22.32
C CYS A 105 3.32 -5.69 21.38
N GLN A 106 3.71 -4.44 21.13
CA GLN A 106 4.84 -4.10 20.28
C GLN A 106 6.17 -4.34 21.01
N PRO A 107 7.13 -5.07 20.41
CA PRO A 107 8.48 -5.16 20.97
C PRO A 107 9.12 -3.78 21.10
N GLU A 108 9.86 -3.53 22.18
CA GLU A 108 10.42 -2.19 22.47
C GLU A 108 11.35 -1.66 21.37
N GLU A 109 12.10 -2.56 20.73
CA GLU A 109 12.99 -2.24 19.61
C GLU A 109 12.26 -1.92 18.29
N TRP A 110 10.98 -2.26 18.15
CA TRP A 110 10.27 -2.08 16.88
C TRP A 110 9.82 -0.63 16.68
N LYS A 111 9.86 -0.16 15.44
CA LYS A 111 9.29 1.14 15.05
C LYS A 111 7.96 0.93 14.34
N VAL A 112 6.91 1.62 14.81
CA VAL A 112 5.65 1.67 14.09
C VAL A 112 5.86 2.52 12.83
N VAL A 113 5.69 1.90 11.67
CA VAL A 113 5.73 2.58 10.37
C VAL A 113 4.34 2.74 9.76
N MET A 114 3.38 1.94 10.22
CA MET A 114 1.98 1.98 9.80
C MET A 114 1.10 1.52 10.97
N TYR A 115 -0.06 2.15 11.14
CA TYR A 115 -1.05 1.73 12.13
C TYR A 115 -2.47 1.99 11.64
N TRP A 116 -3.40 1.15 12.08
CA TRP A 116 -4.82 1.37 11.91
C TRP A 116 -5.30 2.30 13.03
N ASP A 117 -5.84 3.47 12.69
CA ASP A 117 -6.32 4.46 13.67
C ASP A 117 -7.79 4.26 14.05
N GLY A 118 -8.44 3.31 13.38
CA GLY A 118 -9.69 2.72 13.82
C GLY A 118 -10.84 3.71 13.92
N ALA A 119 -10.99 4.62 12.95
CA ALA A 119 -12.18 5.47 12.94
C ALA A 119 -13.45 4.58 12.94
N LYS A 120 -14.07 4.56 14.11
CA LYS A 120 -15.36 3.99 14.53
C LYS A 120 -15.98 2.95 13.59
N VAL A 121 -15.84 1.68 13.98
CA VAL A 121 -16.92 0.69 13.78
C VAL A 121 -18.09 1.07 14.67
#